data_AF-G7YQE2-F1
#
_entry.id   AF-G7YQE2-F1
#
_cell.length_a   1.000
_cell.length_b   1.000
_cell.length_c   1.000
_cell.angle_alpha   90.00
_cell.angle_beta   90.00
_cell.angle_gamma   90.00
#
_symmetry.space_group_name_H-M   'P 1'
#
loop_
_entity.id
_entity.type
_entity.pdbx_description
1 polymer ?
#
loop_
_entity_poly.entity_id
_entity_poly.type
_entity_poly.pdbx_seq_one_letter_code
_entity_poly.pdbx_strand_id
1 'polypeptide(L)'
;MEICMNETSEIANLVPIAEQSHNMTSRSVRTLTFTWCLIIRRVKLCPELAGIFLRDLSSVTVRSDIECLAMSYMLSHLTNGWQVDQAILSEEDRVVVIRFGHDWDPSCMVMDETLFKIAEKVKNFAVIYLVDITKVPDFNKMYELYDPCTVMFFYRNKHIMIDLGTGNNNKINWPIEDGQEMLDIIETVFRGARKGRGLVVSPKDYSTKYRY
;
A
#
# COMPACT_ATOMS: atom_id res chain seq x y z
N MET A 1 -50.62 45.08 -9.00
CA MET A 1 -50.36 44.32 -7.76
C MET A 1 -48.93 43.81 -7.85
N GLU A 2 -47.88 44.60 -7.56
CA GLU A 2 -47.73 45.48 -6.37
C GLU A 2 -48.05 44.65 -5.11
N ILE A 3 -47.21 44.45 -4.09
CA ILE A 3 -46.11 45.20 -3.46
C ILE A 3 -45.38 44.14 -2.59
N CYS A 4 -44.05 43.96 -2.61
CA CYS A 4 -42.97 44.79 -2.05
C CYS A 4 -42.83 44.73 -0.51
N MET A 5 -41.56 44.75 -0.07
CA MET A 5 -41.05 45.44 1.13
C MET A 5 -41.08 44.71 2.49
N ASN A 6 -39.90 44.21 2.92
CA ASN A 6 -39.00 44.95 3.84
C ASN A 6 -37.78 44.06 4.16
N GLU A 7 -36.57 44.33 3.67
CA GLU A 7 -35.61 45.38 4.08
C GLU A 7 -34.95 45.10 5.45
N THR A 8 -33.65 44.74 5.43
CA THR A 8 -32.46 45.53 5.88
C THR A 8 -32.29 45.51 7.40
N SER A 9 -31.13 45.38 8.04
CA SER A 9 -29.76 45.89 7.87
C SER A 9 -28.92 45.22 8.99
N GLU A 10 -27.62 44.93 8.87
CA GLU A 10 -26.45 45.75 9.27
C GLU A 10 -25.24 44.80 9.11
N ILE A 11 -24.27 44.98 8.21
CA ILE A 11 -23.11 45.90 8.17
C ILE A 11 -22.19 45.86 9.40
N ALA A 12 -20.96 45.37 9.11
CA ALA A 12 -19.64 45.70 9.67
C ALA A 12 -19.27 45.26 11.09
N ASN A 13 -18.20 44.46 11.17
CA ASN A 13 -16.98 44.68 11.98
C ASN A 13 -16.00 43.55 11.61
N LEU A 14 -15.01 43.75 10.74
CA LEU A 14 -13.65 44.24 11.05
C LEU A 14 -13.08 43.67 12.37
N VAL A 15 -12.10 42.77 12.26
CA VAL A 15 -10.68 42.98 12.65
C VAL A 15 -9.94 41.62 12.61
N PRO A 16 -8.80 41.51 11.90
CA PRO A 16 -7.86 40.40 12.05
C PRO A 16 -6.97 40.64 13.28
N ILE A 17 -6.78 39.60 14.10
CA ILE A 17 -5.90 39.66 15.27
C ILE A 17 -4.44 39.68 14.79
N ALA A 18 -3.85 40.87 14.83
CA ALA A 18 -2.42 41.12 14.80
C ALA A 18 -2.09 42.09 15.95
N GLU A 19 -1.39 41.61 16.97
CA GLU A 19 -0.64 42.42 17.95
C GLU A 19 0.81 41.88 17.89
N GLN A 20 1.78 42.58 17.31
CA GLN A 20 2.53 43.74 17.85
C GLN A 20 3.11 43.45 19.24
N SER A 21 4.37 43.01 19.38
CA SER A 21 5.61 43.80 19.36
C SER A 21 5.63 45.00 20.31
N HIS A 22 6.39 44.92 21.42
CA HIS A 22 7.28 45.98 21.92
C HIS A 22 8.33 45.33 22.85
N ASN A 23 9.60 45.22 22.43
CA ASN A 23 10.69 46.23 22.44
C ASN A 23 11.40 46.31 23.81
N MET A 24 12.67 45.89 23.87
CA MET A 24 13.76 46.72 24.41
C MET A 24 15.14 46.09 24.20
N THR A 25 15.92 46.74 23.31
CA THR A 25 17.35 47.14 23.45
C THR A 25 18.38 46.05 23.80
N SER A 26 19.47 45.81 23.05
CA SER A 26 20.48 46.79 22.63
C SER A 26 21.52 46.14 21.69
N ARG A 27 21.71 46.76 20.51
CA ARG A 27 22.95 47.00 19.74
C ARG A 27 24.19 46.09 20.00
N SER A 28 24.76 45.52 18.93
CA SER A 28 25.95 46.10 18.27
C SER A 28 26.66 45.08 17.34
N VAL A 29 26.58 45.35 16.03
CA VAL A 29 27.64 45.33 14.99
C VAL A 29 28.71 44.20 15.04
N ARG A 30 28.81 43.38 13.98
CA ARG A 30 29.85 43.43 12.92
C ARG A 30 29.89 42.17 12.04
N THR A 31 29.97 42.46 10.75
CA THR A 31 30.35 41.66 9.57
C THR A 31 31.65 40.88 9.75
N LEU A 32 31.80 39.77 9.00
CA LEU A 32 33.03 39.22 8.33
C LEU A 32 32.78 37.71 8.04
N THR A 33 32.34 37.32 6.84
CA THR A 33 33.15 36.84 5.70
C THR A 33 34.08 35.64 5.97
N PHE A 34 33.74 34.55 5.27
CA PHE A 34 34.61 33.68 4.46
C PHE A 34 35.54 32.62 5.10
N THR A 35 35.55 31.49 4.35
CA THR A 35 36.56 30.44 4.19
C THR A 35 36.52 29.18 5.07
N TRP A 36 36.08 28.13 4.37
CA TRP A 36 36.47 26.73 4.40
C TRP A 36 37.96 26.48 4.72
N CYS A 37 38.25 25.61 5.68
CA CYS A 37 39.51 24.85 5.82
C CYS A 37 39.25 23.68 6.80
N LEU A 38 39.03 22.46 6.30
CA LEU A 38 40.03 21.38 6.25
C LEU A 38 40.89 21.27 7.53
N ILE A 39 40.53 20.33 8.42
CA ILE A 39 41.47 19.75 9.38
C ILE A 39 41.39 18.22 9.29
N ILE A 40 42.38 17.69 8.58
CA ILE A 40 42.82 16.29 8.56
C ILE A 40 43.61 16.03 9.85
N ARG A 41 43.19 15.08 10.67
CA ARG A 41 44.02 14.28 11.62
C ARG A 41 43.25 12.97 11.89
N ARG A 42 43.77 11.75 11.82
CA ARG A 42 45.13 11.24 11.67
C ARG A 42 44.98 9.78 11.21
N VAL A 43 45.49 9.45 10.03
CA VAL A 43 45.62 8.07 9.54
C VAL A 43 46.71 7.38 10.37
N LYS A 44 46.37 6.24 10.98
CA LYS A 44 47.35 5.31 11.54
C LYS A 44 47.52 4.19 10.51
N LEU A 45 48.60 4.25 9.75
CA LEU A 45 49.10 3.15 8.93
C LEU A 45 49.70 2.09 9.87
N CYS A 46 49.19 0.86 9.79
CA CYS A 46 49.99 -0.35 9.98
C CYS A 46 49.79 -1.22 8.72
N PRO A 47 50.88 -1.71 8.11
CA PRO A 47 50.84 -2.50 6.89
C PRO A 47 50.78 -4.02 7.19
N GLU A 48 50.51 -4.75 6.11
CA GLU A 48 50.75 -6.18 5.87
C GLU A 48 49.67 -7.24 6.18
N LEU A 49 49.06 -7.67 5.06
CA LEU A 49 48.97 -9.04 4.56
C LEU A 49 48.13 -10.06 5.35
N ALA A 50 46.90 -10.26 4.87
CA ALA A 50 46.48 -11.56 4.31
C ALA A 50 45.19 -11.35 3.51
N GLY A 51 45.25 -11.64 2.21
CA GLY A 51 44.06 -11.63 1.36
C GLY A 51 43.10 -12.74 1.77
N ILE A 52 41.84 -12.40 1.98
CA ILE A 52 40.73 -13.36 1.86
C ILE A 52 39.70 -12.73 0.93
N PHE A 53 39.57 -13.45 -0.17
CA PHE A 53 38.70 -13.33 -1.32
C PHE A 53 37.23 -13.07 -0.95
N LEU A 54 36.67 -12.00 -1.52
CA LEU A 54 35.24 -11.71 -1.62
C LEU A 54 34.51 -12.87 -2.31
N ARG A 55 33.75 -13.68 -1.55
CA ARG A 55 32.58 -14.41 -2.04
C ARG A 55 31.52 -14.52 -0.94
N ASP A 56 30.29 -14.20 -1.34
CA ASP A 56 29.03 -14.69 -0.81
C ASP A 56 28.75 -14.57 0.70
N LEU A 57 28.14 -13.44 1.06
CA LEU A 57 27.21 -13.35 2.20
C LEU A 57 25.77 -13.39 1.66
N SER A 58 25.43 -14.42 0.89
CA SER A 58 24.09 -14.99 0.91
C SER A 58 23.98 -15.92 2.11
N SER A 59 22.83 -15.95 2.78
CA SER A 59 22.52 -16.72 4.00
C SER A 59 22.85 -16.03 5.34
N VAL A 60 22.28 -14.84 5.56
CA VAL A 60 21.78 -14.56 6.90
C VAL A 60 20.52 -15.41 7.04
N THR A 61 20.65 -16.53 7.74
CA THR A 61 19.53 -17.29 8.29
C THR A 61 18.76 -16.36 9.22
N VAL A 62 17.75 -15.69 8.67
CA VAL A 62 16.74 -14.98 9.45
C VAL A 62 16.02 -16.06 10.26
N ARG A 63 16.03 -15.90 11.58
CA ARG A 63 15.36 -16.80 12.51
C ARG A 63 13.87 -16.77 12.21
N SER A 64 13.32 -17.92 11.84
CA SER A 64 11.90 -18.21 11.66
C SER A 64 11.02 -17.77 12.84
N ASP A 65 11.62 -17.62 14.02
CA ASP A 65 10.92 -17.33 15.27
C ASP A 65 10.54 -15.84 15.40
N ILE A 66 11.16 -14.96 14.60
CA ILE A 66 10.83 -13.52 14.49
C ILE A 66 9.79 -13.29 13.38
N GLU A 67 9.55 -14.26 12.50
CA GLU A 67 8.61 -14.11 11.38
C GLU A 67 7.16 -14.01 11.90
N CYS A 68 6.75 -14.84 12.86
CA CYS A 68 5.33 -14.96 13.26
C CYS A 68 4.71 -13.73 13.96
N LEU A 69 5.49 -12.87 14.62
CA LEU A 69 4.99 -11.62 15.25
C LEU A 69 5.13 -10.39 14.34
N ALA A 70 5.90 -10.49 13.25
CA ALA A 70 6.09 -9.42 12.26
C ALA A 70 5.09 -9.50 11.08
N MET A 71 4.44 -10.66 10.87
CA MET A 71 3.47 -10.84 9.79
C MET A 71 2.28 -9.88 9.88
N SER A 72 1.84 -9.51 11.09
CA SER A 72 0.68 -8.63 11.29
C SER A 72 0.99 -7.12 11.19
N TYR A 73 2.22 -6.70 10.87
CA TYR A 73 2.61 -5.28 10.93
C TYR A 73 3.15 -4.67 9.64
N MET A 74 3.39 -5.44 8.59
CA MET A 74 4.00 -4.86 7.37
C MET A 74 3.01 -4.60 6.23
N LEU A 75 1.89 -5.35 6.15
CA LEU A 75 0.84 -5.09 5.17
C LEU A 75 -0.15 -4.05 5.71
N SER A 76 -0.65 -3.19 4.81
CA SER A 76 -1.53 -2.09 5.20
C SER A 76 -2.95 -2.60 5.42
N HIS A 77 -3.42 -2.54 6.66
CA HIS A 77 -4.81 -2.87 7.01
C HIS A 77 -5.71 -1.64 6.85
N LEU A 78 -6.85 -1.82 6.20
CA LEU A 78 -7.90 -0.81 6.09
C LEU A 78 -9.02 -1.17 7.07
N THR A 79 -9.37 -0.24 7.95
CA THR A 79 -10.30 -0.49 9.06
C THR A 79 -11.71 0.02 8.79
N ASN A 80 -11.87 0.93 7.82
CA ASN A 80 -13.14 1.59 7.51
C ASN A 80 -13.45 1.53 6.01
N GLY A 81 -14.73 1.50 5.64
CA GLY A 81 -15.17 1.48 4.24
C GLY A 81 -14.67 2.68 3.42
N TRP A 82 -14.66 3.87 4.02
CA TRP A 82 -14.12 5.08 3.39
C TRP A 82 -12.63 4.95 3.03
N GLN A 83 -11.84 4.25 3.84
CA GLN A 83 -10.42 4.03 3.52
C GLN A 83 -10.24 3.09 2.34
N VAL A 84 -11.12 2.09 2.20
CA VAL A 84 -11.15 1.19 1.05
C VAL A 84 -11.47 1.95 -0.22
N ASP A 85 -12.53 2.76 -0.22
CA ASP A 85 -12.90 3.56 -1.38
C ASP A 85 -11.80 4.58 -1.74
N GLN A 86 -11.23 5.25 -0.74
CA GLN A 86 -10.14 6.20 -0.96
C GLN A 86 -8.91 5.51 -1.55
N ALA A 87 -8.53 4.34 -1.05
CA ALA A 87 -7.37 3.59 -1.57
C ALA A 87 -7.56 3.17 -3.03
N ILE A 88 -8.77 2.78 -3.42
CA ILE A 88 -9.11 2.44 -4.81
C ILE A 88 -9.07 3.68 -5.72
N LEU A 89 -9.55 4.83 -5.22
CA LEU A 89 -9.60 6.08 -5.97
C LEU A 89 -8.23 6.76 -6.09
N SER A 90 -7.38 6.65 -5.07
CA SER A 90 -6.08 7.32 -5.03
C SER A 90 -5.05 6.72 -6.00
N GLU A 91 -5.23 5.47 -6.40
CA GLU A 91 -4.26 4.75 -7.22
C GLU A 91 -4.65 4.75 -8.70
N GLU A 92 -3.90 5.53 -9.50
CA GLU A 92 -4.15 5.66 -10.94
C GLU A 92 -3.28 4.72 -11.79
N ASP A 93 -2.05 4.47 -11.37
CA ASP A 93 -1.05 3.76 -12.17
C ASP A 93 -0.71 2.36 -11.65
N ARG A 94 -1.19 1.98 -10.46
CA ARG A 94 -0.95 0.68 -9.84
C ARG A 94 -2.23 -0.12 -9.69
N VAL A 95 -2.11 -1.44 -9.69
CA VAL A 95 -3.22 -2.34 -9.36
C VAL A 95 -3.38 -2.38 -7.84
N VAL A 96 -4.59 -2.14 -7.38
CA VAL A 96 -4.96 -2.25 -5.98
C VAL A 96 -5.48 -3.66 -5.74
N VAL A 97 -4.72 -4.44 -4.98
CA VAL A 97 -5.07 -5.80 -4.56
C VAL A 97 -5.64 -5.72 -3.17
N ILE A 98 -6.88 -6.19 -2.99
CA ILE A 98 -7.56 -6.18 -1.69
C ILE A 98 -7.88 -7.61 -1.30
N ARG A 99 -7.36 -8.04 -0.15
CA ARG A 99 -7.76 -9.29 0.49
C ARG A 99 -8.87 -8.97 1.49
N PHE A 100 -10.08 -9.46 1.22
CA PHE A 100 -11.16 -9.48 2.20
C PHE A 100 -11.14 -10.82 2.92
N GLY A 101 -11.05 -10.78 4.24
CA GLY A 101 -11.10 -11.99 5.03
C GLY A 101 -11.06 -11.72 6.51
N HIS A 102 -10.66 -12.72 7.27
CA HIS A 102 -10.42 -12.62 8.69
C HIS A 102 -8.98 -13.01 8.98
N ASP A 103 -8.23 -12.16 9.68
CA ASP A 103 -6.82 -12.43 9.99
C ASP A 103 -6.60 -13.73 10.81
N TRP A 104 -7.65 -14.22 11.48
CA TRP A 104 -7.62 -15.45 12.29
C TRP A 104 -7.99 -16.72 11.49
N ASP A 105 -8.44 -16.59 10.24
CA ASP A 105 -8.76 -17.75 9.40
C ASP A 105 -7.48 -18.37 8.81
N PRO A 106 -7.30 -19.70 8.87
CA PRO A 106 -6.09 -20.34 8.34
C PRO A 106 -5.89 -20.11 6.84
N SER A 107 -6.98 -20.01 6.06
CA SER A 107 -6.89 -19.74 4.62
C SER A 107 -6.38 -18.33 4.34
N CYS A 108 -6.81 -17.35 5.14
CA CYS A 108 -6.31 -15.99 5.07
C CYS A 108 -4.83 -15.91 5.46
N MET A 109 -4.41 -16.62 6.51
CA MET A 109 -3.01 -16.64 6.94
C MET A 109 -2.07 -17.15 5.84
N VAL A 110 -2.43 -18.24 5.16
CA VAL A 110 -1.66 -18.78 4.03
C VAL A 110 -1.57 -17.76 2.89
N MET A 111 -2.69 -17.10 2.56
CA MET A 111 -2.72 -16.09 1.51
C MET A 111 -1.87 -14.87 1.87
N ASP A 112 -1.94 -14.40 3.11
CA ASP A 112 -1.20 -13.25 3.60
C ASP A 112 0.31 -13.51 3.60
N GLU A 113 0.73 -14.74 3.92
CA GLU A 113 2.14 -15.16 3.80
C GLU A 113 2.64 -15.04 2.35
N THR A 114 1.83 -15.51 1.40
CA THR A 114 2.13 -15.41 -0.04
C THR A 114 2.19 -13.95 -0.49
N LEU A 115 1.21 -13.14 -0.10
CA LEU A 115 1.15 -11.71 -0.42
C LEU A 115 2.35 -10.96 0.16
N PHE A 116 2.76 -11.30 1.38
CA PHE A 116 3.91 -10.71 2.04
C PHE A 116 5.21 -10.98 1.28
N LYS A 117 5.44 -12.22 0.82
CA LYS A 117 6.63 -12.59 0.00
C LYS A 117 6.70 -11.82 -1.32
N ILE A 118 5.55 -11.42 -1.86
CA ILE A 118 5.42 -10.75 -3.17
C ILE A 118 5.44 -9.22 -3.04
N ALA A 119 5.02 -8.67 -1.89
CA ALA A 119 4.81 -7.25 -1.68
C ALA A 119 6.00 -6.38 -2.13
N GLU A 120 7.23 -6.78 -1.79
CA GLU A 120 8.43 -6.05 -2.19
C GLU A 120 8.70 -6.09 -3.71
N LYS A 121 8.34 -7.19 -4.38
CA LYS A 121 8.53 -7.39 -5.82
C LYS A 121 7.53 -6.57 -6.64
N VAL A 122 6.28 -6.48 -6.16
CA VAL A 122 5.18 -5.85 -6.91
C VAL A 122 4.98 -4.36 -6.61
N LYS A 123 5.70 -3.79 -5.63
CA LYS A 123 5.56 -2.38 -5.19
C LYS A 123 5.53 -1.33 -6.30
N ASN A 124 6.17 -1.61 -7.44
CA ASN A 124 6.26 -0.70 -8.58
C ASN A 124 4.95 -0.61 -9.38
N PHE A 125 4.13 -1.67 -9.37
CA PHE A 125 2.94 -1.78 -10.22
C PHE A 125 1.67 -2.27 -9.49
N ALA A 126 1.78 -2.70 -8.24
CA ALA A 126 0.65 -3.07 -7.41
C ALA A 126 0.84 -2.63 -5.95
N VAL A 127 -0.29 -2.43 -5.27
CA VAL A 127 -0.39 -2.15 -3.84
C VAL A 127 -1.32 -3.17 -3.22
N ILE A 128 -0.94 -3.71 -2.06
CA ILE A 128 -1.69 -4.76 -1.37
C ILE A 128 -2.28 -4.18 -0.09
N TYR A 129 -3.58 -4.37 0.09
CA TYR A 129 -4.32 -4.02 1.29
C TYR A 129 -5.04 -5.23 1.87
N LEU A 130 -5.13 -5.25 3.20
CA LEU A 130 -5.88 -6.24 3.96
C LEU A 130 -7.12 -5.59 4.55
N VAL A 131 -8.27 -6.26 4.42
CA VAL A 131 -9.57 -5.78 4.92
C VAL A 131 -10.23 -6.90 5.72
N ASP A 132 -10.60 -6.55 6.96
CA ASP A 132 -11.40 -7.44 7.80
C ASP A 132 -12.90 -7.29 7.49
N ILE A 133 -13.54 -8.40 7.14
CA ILE A 133 -14.98 -8.47 6.82
C ILE A 133 -15.86 -8.07 8.02
N THR A 134 -15.40 -8.28 9.25
CA THR A 134 -16.11 -7.90 10.48
C THR A 134 -16.07 -6.41 10.76
N LYS A 135 -14.97 -5.74 10.39
CA LYS A 135 -14.80 -4.29 10.59
C LYS A 135 -15.54 -3.51 9.51
N VAL A 136 -15.51 -4.01 8.27
CA VAL A 136 -16.13 -3.35 7.11
C VAL A 136 -17.14 -4.29 6.43
N PRO A 137 -18.36 -4.42 6.99
CA PRO A 137 -19.38 -5.31 6.44
C PRO A 137 -20.10 -4.75 5.20
N ASP A 138 -19.93 -3.45 4.89
CA ASP A 138 -20.65 -2.74 3.82
C ASP A 138 -20.44 -3.39 2.45
N PHE A 139 -19.26 -3.97 2.22
CA PHE A 139 -18.88 -4.61 0.96
C PHE A 139 -19.41 -6.04 0.80
N ASN A 140 -19.91 -6.67 1.86
CA ASN A 140 -20.27 -8.09 1.85
C ASN A 140 -21.43 -8.37 0.89
N LYS A 141 -22.43 -7.49 0.88
CA LYS A 141 -23.59 -7.62 -0.03
C LYS A 141 -23.24 -7.19 -1.45
N MET A 142 -22.42 -6.16 -1.61
CA MET A 142 -22.08 -5.62 -2.94
C MET A 142 -21.19 -6.56 -3.74
N TYR A 143 -20.22 -7.19 -3.06
CA TYR A 143 -19.29 -8.10 -3.69
C TYR A 143 -19.62 -9.57 -3.44
N GLU A 144 -20.72 -9.91 -2.75
CA GLU A 144 -21.12 -11.29 -2.42
C GLU A 144 -20.02 -12.07 -1.67
N LEU A 145 -19.45 -11.44 -0.63
CA LEU A 145 -18.36 -12.02 0.17
C LEU A 145 -18.93 -13.01 1.20
N TYR A 146 -19.01 -14.28 0.81
CA TYR A 146 -19.43 -15.39 1.70
C TYR A 146 -18.27 -16.33 2.07
N ASP A 147 -17.22 -16.33 1.27
CA ASP A 147 -16.03 -17.16 1.47
C ASP A 147 -15.11 -16.56 2.55
N PRO A 148 -14.33 -17.39 3.28
CA PRO A 148 -13.49 -16.92 4.38
C PRO A 148 -12.34 -16.02 3.92
N CYS A 149 -11.78 -16.28 2.73
CA CYS A 149 -10.72 -15.50 2.11
C CYS A 149 -11.11 -15.19 0.68
N THR A 150 -11.11 -13.91 0.32
CA THR A 150 -11.31 -13.49 -1.08
C THR A 150 -10.31 -12.41 -1.47
N VAL A 151 -9.82 -12.48 -2.70
CA VAL A 151 -8.93 -11.46 -3.26
C VAL A 151 -9.57 -10.85 -4.50
N MET A 152 -9.59 -9.52 -4.52
CA MET A 152 -10.10 -8.71 -5.62
C MET A 152 -9.04 -7.75 -6.14
N PHE A 153 -9.18 -7.39 -7.42
CA PHE A 153 -8.24 -6.53 -8.12
C PHE A 153 -8.96 -5.30 -8.66
N PHE A 154 -8.42 -4.13 -8.37
CA PHE A 154 -8.93 -2.86 -8.86
C PHE A 154 -7.84 -2.10 -9.61
N TYR A 155 -8.25 -1.38 -10.65
CA TYR A 155 -7.37 -0.49 -11.40
C TYR A 155 -8.18 0.72 -11.87
N ARG A 156 -7.78 1.94 -11.49
CA ARG A 156 -8.47 3.19 -11.85
C ARG A 156 -9.97 3.17 -11.56
N ASN A 157 -10.34 2.79 -10.32
CA ASN A 157 -11.73 2.64 -9.89
C ASN A 157 -12.56 1.61 -10.68
N LYS A 158 -11.91 0.69 -11.40
CA LYS A 158 -12.57 -0.41 -12.09
C LYS A 158 -12.14 -1.72 -11.47
N HIS A 159 -13.12 -2.56 -11.16
CA HIS A 159 -12.89 -3.94 -10.79
C HIS A 159 -12.43 -4.74 -12.01
N ILE A 160 -11.30 -5.45 -11.89
CA ILE A 160 -10.74 -6.27 -12.96
C ILE A 160 -11.10 -7.73 -12.71
N MET A 161 -11.84 -8.31 -13.64
CA MET A 161 -12.20 -9.73 -13.62
C MET A 161 -11.05 -10.57 -14.15
N ILE A 162 -10.86 -11.75 -13.55
CA ILE A 162 -9.82 -12.69 -13.95
C ILE A 162 -10.47 -14.02 -14.28
N ASP A 163 -10.24 -14.48 -15.51
CA ASP A 163 -10.62 -15.84 -15.91
C ASP A 163 -9.54 -16.81 -15.45
N LEU A 164 -9.88 -17.59 -14.42
CA LEU A 164 -9.04 -18.63 -13.81
C LEU A 164 -9.51 -20.04 -14.22
N GLY A 165 -10.61 -20.15 -14.97
CA GLY A 165 -11.24 -21.43 -15.31
C GLY A 165 -12.08 -22.07 -14.19
N THR A 166 -12.25 -21.41 -13.04
CA THR A 166 -13.09 -21.88 -11.91
C THR A 166 -14.58 -21.58 -12.11
N GLY A 167 -14.93 -20.75 -13.10
CA GLY A 167 -16.30 -20.32 -13.39
C GLY A 167 -16.75 -19.05 -12.66
N ASN A 168 -16.03 -18.65 -11.61
CA ASN A 168 -16.18 -17.33 -10.98
C ASN A 168 -14.98 -16.45 -11.36
N ASN A 169 -15.24 -15.37 -12.08
CA ASN A 169 -14.20 -14.45 -12.57
C ASN A 169 -14.10 -13.17 -11.75
N ASN A 170 -15.01 -12.98 -10.79
CA ASN A 170 -15.08 -11.76 -10.00
C ASN A 170 -14.03 -11.74 -8.88
N LYS A 171 -13.63 -12.89 -8.36
CA LYS A 171 -12.74 -12.96 -7.19
C LYS A 171 -12.00 -14.28 -7.16
N ILE A 172 -10.86 -14.28 -6.46
CA ILE A 172 -10.17 -15.50 -6.06
C ILE A 172 -10.67 -15.86 -4.66
N ASN A 173 -11.27 -17.04 -4.47
CA ASN A 173 -11.81 -17.46 -3.18
C ASN A 173 -11.04 -18.62 -2.50
N TRP A 174 -9.87 -18.99 -3.04
CA TRP A 174 -8.97 -19.97 -2.43
C TRP A 174 -7.60 -19.36 -2.15
N PRO A 175 -6.88 -19.84 -1.12
CA PRO A 175 -5.50 -19.46 -0.88
C PRO A 175 -4.58 -19.99 -2.00
N ILE A 176 -3.70 -19.12 -2.50
CA ILE A 176 -2.61 -19.49 -3.41
C ILE A 176 -1.34 -19.57 -2.57
N GLU A 177 -0.77 -20.77 -2.46
CA GLU A 177 0.45 -21.03 -1.68
C GLU A 177 1.72 -20.64 -2.45
N ASP A 178 1.71 -20.75 -3.78
CA ASP A 178 2.88 -20.40 -4.60
C ASP A 178 2.95 -18.91 -4.87
N GLY A 179 4.07 -18.29 -4.46
CA GLY A 179 4.30 -16.88 -4.65
C GLY A 179 4.55 -16.47 -6.10
N GLN A 180 5.07 -17.37 -6.93
CA GLN A 180 5.29 -17.07 -8.34
C GLN A 180 3.96 -17.03 -9.10
N GLU A 181 3.07 -18.00 -8.86
CA GLU A 181 1.71 -17.99 -9.42
C GLU A 181 0.98 -16.67 -9.15
N MET A 182 0.97 -16.20 -7.90
CA MET A 182 0.28 -14.95 -7.56
C MET A 182 0.95 -13.73 -8.20
N LEU A 183 2.28 -13.72 -8.36
CA LEU A 183 3.00 -12.66 -9.08
C LEU A 183 2.61 -12.63 -10.56
N ASP A 184 2.57 -13.79 -11.22
CA ASP A 184 2.21 -13.89 -12.64
C ASP A 184 0.77 -13.44 -12.90
N ILE A 185 -0.15 -13.73 -11.96
CA ILE A 185 -1.53 -13.22 -12.00
C ILE A 185 -1.55 -11.70 -11.92
N ILE A 186 -0.89 -11.10 -10.92
CA ILE A 186 -0.86 -9.63 -10.75
C ILE A 186 -0.23 -8.96 -11.99
N GLU A 187 0.83 -9.53 -12.55
CA GLU A 187 1.46 -9.02 -13.76
C GLU A 187 0.48 -9.04 -14.96
N THR A 188 -0.23 -10.15 -15.14
CA THR A 188 -1.20 -10.31 -16.23
C THR A 188 -2.35 -9.32 -16.07
N VAL A 189 -2.86 -9.15 -14.83
CA VAL A 189 -3.87 -8.13 -14.48
C VAL A 189 -3.38 -6.74 -14.83
N PHE A 190 -2.16 -6.37 -14.41
CA PHE A 190 -1.59 -5.06 -14.70
C PHE A 190 -1.45 -4.80 -16.20
N ARG A 191 -0.92 -5.77 -16.95
CA ARG A 191 -0.79 -5.69 -18.42
C ARG A 191 -2.13 -5.61 -19.12
N GLY A 192 -3.15 -6.33 -18.64
CA GLY A 192 -4.51 -6.31 -19.18
C GLY A 192 -5.25 -5.01 -18.88
N ALA A 193 -5.17 -4.55 -17.62
CA ALA A 193 -5.81 -3.34 -17.14
C ALA A 193 -5.23 -2.08 -17.81
N ARG A 194 -3.91 -2.02 -18.02
CA ARG A 194 -3.27 -0.93 -18.80
C ARG A 194 -3.73 -0.85 -20.25
N LYS A 195 -4.15 -1.97 -20.83
CA LYS A 195 -4.75 -2.03 -22.18
C LYS A 195 -6.25 -1.67 -22.16
N GLY A 196 -6.83 -1.38 -21.00
CA GLY A 196 -8.25 -1.08 -20.83
C GLY A 196 -9.17 -2.30 -20.86
N ARG A 197 -8.63 -3.52 -20.68
CA ARG A 197 -9.45 -4.74 -20.60
C ARG A 197 -9.99 -4.89 -19.19
N GLY A 198 -11.31 -5.09 -19.07
CA GLY A 198 -11.97 -5.39 -17.79
C GLY A 198 -11.96 -6.88 -17.41
N LEU A 199 -11.64 -7.76 -18.37
CA LEU A 199 -11.46 -9.20 -18.16
C LEU A 199 -10.07 -9.60 -18.65
N VAL A 200 -9.34 -10.32 -17.80
CA VAL A 200 -7.99 -10.81 -18.08
C VAL A 200 -7.98 -12.31 -17.91
N VAL A 201 -7.34 -13.03 -18.84
CA VAL A 201 -7.19 -14.49 -18.75
C VAL A 201 -5.91 -14.80 -18.02
N SER A 202 -5.99 -15.61 -16.98
CA SER A 202 -4.82 -16.10 -16.23
C SER A 202 -3.90 -16.91 -17.15
N PRO A 203 -2.57 -16.84 -16.99
CA PRO A 203 -1.65 -17.70 -17.73
C PRO A 203 -1.77 -19.18 -17.34
N LYS A 204 -2.36 -19.47 -16.18
CA LYS A 204 -2.57 -20.82 -15.64
C LYS A 204 -4.05 -21.10 -15.41
N ASP A 205 -4.48 -22.28 -15.83
CA ASP A 205 -5.84 -22.78 -15.59
C ASP A 205 -5.95 -23.48 -14.23
N TYR A 206 -6.87 -23.01 -13.39
CA TYR A 206 -7.17 -23.59 -12.08
C TYR A 206 -8.34 -24.57 -12.10
N SER A 207 -8.96 -24.79 -13.27
CA SER A 207 -10.11 -25.68 -13.47
C SER A 207 -9.86 -27.14 -13.04
N THR A 208 -8.62 -27.62 -13.13
CA THR A 208 -8.26 -29.01 -12.79
C THR A 208 -7.95 -29.22 -11.32
N LYS A 209 -7.74 -28.16 -10.53
CA LYS A 209 -7.38 -28.28 -9.10
C LYS A 209 -8.53 -28.85 -8.25
N TYR A 210 -9.77 -28.79 -8.77
CA TYR A 210 -10.97 -29.38 -8.18
C TYR A 210 -11.40 -30.71 -8.86
N ARG A 211 -10.59 -31.28 -9.76
CA ARG A 211 -10.84 -32.62 -10.28
C ARG A 211 -10.35 -33.65 -9.26
N TYR A 212 -11.27 -34.07 -8.41
CA TYR A 212 -11.14 -35.26 -7.55
C TYR A 212 -11.03 -36.54 -8.38
#